data_AF-A0A7W2TIU8-F1
#
_entry.id   AF-A0A7W2TIU8-F1
#
_cell.length_a   1.000
_cell.length_b   1.000
_cell.length_c   1.000
_cell.angle_alpha   90.00
_cell.angle_beta   90.00
_cell.angle_gamma   90.00
#
_symmetry.space_group_name_H-M   'P 1'
#
loop_
_entity.id
_entity.type
_entity.pdbx_description
1 polymer ?
#
loop_
_entity_poly.entity_id
_entity_poly.type
_entity_poly.pdbx_seq_one_letter_code
_entity_poly.pdbx_strand_id
1 'polypeptide(L)' 'MKRRTRIIYTAQQRALMWEKYQQGSTLNDIARLFDRHHPSISRIIAATGGIRPNNK' A
#
# COMPACT_ATOMS: atom_id res chain seq x y z
N MET A 1 15.88 -1.58 -21.43
CA MET A 1 15.37 -1.72 -20.04
C MET A 1 13.92 -1.26 -19.98
N LYS A 2 12.95 -2.16 -19.80
CA LYS A 2 11.52 -1.80 -19.73
C LYS A 2 11.23 -1.22 -18.34
N ARG A 3 11.12 0.11 -18.23
CA ARG A 3 10.76 0.75 -16.96
C ARG A 3 9.31 0.39 -16.63
N ARG A 4 9.09 -0.27 -15.48
CA ARG A 4 7.73 -0.50 -14.97
C ARG A 4 7.07 0.85 -14.72
N THR A 5 5.85 1.02 -15.22
CA THR A 5 5.05 2.24 -15.05
C THR A 5 4.86 2.51 -13.55
N ARG A 6 5.07 3.77 -13.15
CA ARG A 6 4.86 4.21 -11.76
C ARG A 6 3.36 4.12 -11.47
N ILE A 7 2.98 3.24 -10.54
CA ILE A 7 1.60 3.24 -10.03
C ILE A 7 1.49 4.33 -8.97
N ILE A 8 0.53 5.23 -9.19
CA ILE A 8 0.05 6.13 -8.15
C ILE A 8 -1.14 5.45 -7.51
N TYR A 9 -1.02 5.11 -6.23
CA TYR A 9 -2.13 4.52 -5.49
C TYR A 9 -3.15 5.58 -5.15
N THR A 10 -4.41 5.31 -5.51
CA THR A 10 -5.55 6.16 -5.15
C THR A 10 -5.78 6.12 -3.64
N ALA A 11 -6.49 7.10 -3.12
CA ALA A 11 -6.81 7.16 -1.70
C ALA A 11 -7.57 5.88 -1.23
N GLN A 12 -8.50 5.39 -2.05
CA GLN A 12 -9.20 4.12 -1.81
C GLN A 12 -8.26 2.90 -1.76
N GLN A 13 -7.28 2.81 -2.67
CA GLN A 13 -6.31 1.71 -2.65
C GLN A 13 -5.44 1.76 -1.38
N ARG A 14 -5.05 2.96 -0.93
CA ARG A 14 -4.31 3.14 0.32
C ARG A 14 -5.16 2.77 1.54
N ALA A 15 -6.44 3.13 1.54
CA ALA A 15 -7.37 2.73 2.60
C ALA A 15 -7.52 1.20 2.67
N LEU A 16 -7.65 0.52 1.53
CA LEU A 16 -7.70 -0.95 1.47
C LEU A 16 -6.43 -1.60 2.02
N MET A 17 -5.25 -1.06 1.69
CA MET A 17 -3.98 -1.53 2.24
C MET A 17 -3.95 -1.38 3.76
N TRP A 18 -4.40 -0.23 4.27
CA TRP A 18 -4.45 0.08 5.68
C TRP A 18 -5.42 -0.84 6.45
N GLU A 19 -6.62 -1.06 5.90
CA GLU A 19 -7.63 -1.96 6.49
C GLU A 19 -7.10 -3.40 6.61
N LYS A 20 -6.41 -3.90 5.57
CA LYS A 20 -5.80 -5.23 5.63
C LYS A 20 -4.63 -5.31 6.61
N TYR A 21 -3.84 -4.25 6.71
CA TYR A 21 -2.77 -4.15 7.70
C TYR A 21 -3.32 -4.17 9.14
N GLN A 22 -4.39 -3.42 9.39
CA GLN A 22 -5.14 -3.45 10.66
C GLN A 22 -5.74 -4.82 10.98
N GLN A 23 -6.22 -5.55 9.97
CA GLN A 23 -6.69 -6.93 10.12
C GLN A 23 -5.57 -7.95 10.43
N GLY A 24 -4.30 -7.52 10.49
CA GLY A 24 -3.16 -8.39 10.76
C GLY A 24 -2.55 -9.05 9.51
N SER A 25 -2.95 -8.62 8.30
CA SER A 25 -2.32 -9.11 7.07
C SER A 25 -0.88 -8.62 6.97
N THR A 26 0.02 -9.49 6.50
CA THR A 26 1.42 -9.11 6.31
C THR A 26 1.58 -8.14 5.13
N LEU A 27 2.62 -7.31 5.16
CA LEU A 27 2.94 -6.40 4.06
C LEU A 27 3.14 -7.15 2.73
N ASN A 28 3.63 -8.38 2.77
CA ASN A 28 3.80 -9.23 1.59
C ASN A 28 2.45 -9.68 1.01
N ASP A 29 1.50 -10.09 1.85
CA ASP A 29 0.19 -10.53 1.37
C ASP A 29 -0.61 -9.37 0.80
N ILE A 30 -0.55 -8.20 1.44
CA ILE A 30 -1.15 -6.99 0.89
C ILE A 30 -0.49 -6.65 -0.46
N ALA A 31 0.83 -6.75 -0.58
CA ALA A 31 1.52 -6.44 -1.82
C ALA A 31 1.18 -7.41 -2.97
N ARG A 32 0.99 -8.70 -2.65
CA ARG A 32 0.51 -9.71 -3.62
C ARG A 32 -0.86 -9.37 -4.18
N LEU A 33 -1.78 -8.82 -3.39
CA LEU A 33 -3.10 -8.39 -3.87
C LEU A 33 -3.05 -7.30 -4.94
N PHE A 34 -1.99 -6.49 -4.93
CA PHE A 34 -1.78 -5.44 -5.94
C PHE A 34 -0.81 -5.85 -7.05
N ASP A 35 -0.35 -7.11 -7.07
CA ASP A 35 0.73 -7.61 -7.93
C ASP A 35 2.02 -6.76 -7.81
N ARG A 36 2.40 -6.44 -6.56
CA ARG A 36 3.51 -5.54 -6.23
C ARG A 36 4.45 -6.09 -5.17
N HIS A 37 5.59 -5.43 -5.06
CA HIS A 37 6.59 -5.72 -4.05
C HIS A 37 6.28 -4.93 -2.76
N HIS A 38 6.44 -5.57 -1.60
CA HIS A 38 6.13 -4.99 -0.29
C HIS A 38 6.78 -3.64 0.07
N PRO A 39 7.98 -3.24 -0.46
CA PRO A 39 8.60 -1.96 -0.12
C PRO A 39 7.72 -0.75 -0.49
N SER A 40 6.91 -0.88 -1.54
CA SER A 40 5.96 0.17 -1.93
C SER A 40 4.88 0.38 -0.87
N ILE A 41 4.36 -0.70 -0.29
CA ILE A 41 3.30 -0.65 0.73
C ILE A 41 3.87 -0.20 2.07
N SER A 42 5.06 -0.70 2.44
CA SER A 42 5.79 -0.22 3.61
C SER A 42 5.99 1.29 3.56
N ARG A 43 6.39 1.85 2.40
CA ARG A 43 6.53 3.32 2.24
C ARG A 43 5.21 4.07 2.38
N ILE A 44 4.09 3.52 1.91
CA ILE A 44 2.76 4.17 2.04
C ILE A 44 2.32 4.20 3.50
N ILE A 45 2.48 3.09 4.21
CA ILE A 45 2.15 2.95 5.63
C ILE A 45 3.07 3.82 6.50
N ALA A 46 4.36 3.83 6.21
CA ALA A 46 5.33 4.66 6.92
C ALA A 46 5.11 6.16 6.65
N ALA A 47 4.79 6.56 5.41
CA ALA A 47 4.48 7.94 5.07
C ALA A 47 3.20 8.46 5.74
N THR A 48 2.30 7.56 6.11
CA THR A 48 1.10 7.88 6.89
C THR A 48 1.30 7.71 8.40
N GLY A 49 2.50 7.31 8.85
CA GLY A 49 2.83 7.17 10.27
C GLY A 49 2.00 6.13 11.02
N GLY A 50 1.39 5.18 10.30
CA GLY A 50 0.41 4.28 10.90
C GLY A 50 -0.95 4.92 11.21
N ILE A 51 -1.27 6.05 10.57
CA ILE A 51 -2.58 6.70 10.62
C ILE A 51 -3.30 6.39 9.31
N ARG A 52 -4.61 6.15 9.35
CA ARG A 52 -5.39 5.88 8.14
C ARG A 52 -5.16 7.02 7.13
N PRO A 53 -4.72 6.74 5.89
CA PRO A 53 -4.49 7.76 4.88
C PRO A 53 -5.76 8.59 4.73
N ASN A 54 -5.65 9.91 4.96
CA ASN A 54 -6.79 10.80 4.79
C ASN A 54 -7.12 10.89 3.30
N ASN A 55 -8.37 10.58 2.94
CA ASN A 55 -8.86 10.69 1.58
C ASN A 55 -9.03 12.18 1.25
N LYS A 56 -7.98 12.83 0.73
CA LYS A 56 -8.10 14.11 0.03
C LYS A 56 -7.71 13.94 -1.43
#